data_AF-A0A8T4MNK6-F1
#
_entry.id   AF-A0A8T4MNK6-F1
#
_cell.length_a   1.000
_cell.length_b   1.000
_cell.length_c   1.000
_cell.angle_alpha   90.00
_cell.angle_beta   90.00
_cell.angle_gamma   90.00
#
_symmetry.space_group_name_H-M   'P 1'
#
loop_
_entity.id
_entity.type
_entity.pdbx_description
1 polymer ?
#
loop_
_entity_poly.entity_id
_entity_poly.type
_entity_poly.pdbx_seq_one_letter_code
_entity_poly.pdbx_strand_id
1 'polypeptide(L)'
;MKNYFLNKKIISIFITLFIIFSLLMLGPVGAYFLNFTILDDDITQGEMLGLQITVEIKEGELLDIQKLTLILDGPQQISCEFFPNATLINSCPGIEIEQVETSDYQFGYGYSYGYGYGYDQGYLPGALKYNVSINSVSLLPGKYTSKYLVTTPGIELESSKKEIIVRSPKSVQICSVRATGGTTNIGENTYTKRNRLNLYVPSGKASLGRGSFTAQNSNRISYTYNVNSAQQIGPNKIKFYVSGEIREHSVTYKESAVITLDKAKSTISIDGQTLDVINMKVNLLDC
;
A
#
# COMPACT_ATOMS: atom_id res chain seq x y z
N MET A 1 54.69 40.17 33.29
CA MET A 1 53.97 39.56 32.15
C MET A 1 54.98 38.85 31.27
N LYS A 2 55.02 37.51 31.29
CA LYS A 2 55.94 36.71 30.45
C LYS A 2 55.32 36.58 29.05
N ASN A 3 55.91 37.26 28.08
CA ASN A 3 55.56 37.13 26.66
C ASN A 3 55.92 35.71 26.18
N TYR A 4 54.91 34.87 26.02
CA TYR A 4 55.04 33.60 25.34
C TYR A 4 55.13 33.90 23.83
N PHE A 5 56.34 34.13 23.33
CA PHE A 5 56.60 34.02 21.89
C PHE A 5 56.42 32.55 21.53
N LEU A 6 55.16 32.14 21.29
CA LEU A 6 54.88 30.83 20.72
C LEU A 6 55.71 30.69 19.44
N ASN A 7 56.57 29.68 19.43
CA ASN A 7 57.43 29.36 18.30
C ASN A 7 56.53 29.25 17.06
N LYS A 8 56.74 30.10 16.04
CA LYS A 8 55.87 30.18 14.84
C LYS A 8 55.64 28.80 14.18
N LYS A 9 56.61 27.89 14.34
CA LYS A 9 56.55 26.48 13.91
C LYS A 9 55.46 25.66 14.64
N ILE A 10 55.28 25.87 15.95
CA ILE A 10 54.28 25.16 16.76
C ILE A 10 52.86 25.63 16.39
N ILE A 11 52.67 26.95 16.19
CA ILE A 11 51.39 27.50 15.73
C ILE A 11 51.03 26.93 14.35
N SER A 12 52.00 26.85 13.44
CA SER A 12 51.77 26.30 12.10
C SER A 12 51.32 24.85 12.15
N ILE A 13 51.92 24.02 13.00
CA ILE A 13 51.54 22.60 13.17
C ILE A 13 50.14 22.48 13.75
N PHE A 14 49.80 23.31 14.74
CA PHE A 14 48.49 23.27 15.37
C PHE A 14 47.38 23.66 14.39
N ILE A 15 47.61 24.68 13.55
CA ILE A 15 46.66 25.12 12.52
C ILE A 15 46.47 24.03 11.46
N THR A 16 47.54 23.37 10.98
CA THR A 16 47.37 22.28 10.01
C THR A 16 46.64 21.08 10.61
N LEU A 17 46.93 20.71 11.86
CA LEU A 17 46.22 19.63 12.54
C LEU A 17 44.74 19.95 12.76
N PHE A 18 44.44 21.21 13.10
CA PHE A 18 43.06 21.70 13.22
C PHE A 18 42.32 21.67 11.89
N ILE A 19 42.94 22.11 10.79
CA ILE A 19 42.34 22.06 9.45
C ILE A 19 42.09 20.62 9.02
N ILE A 20 43.06 19.71 9.20
CA ILE A 20 42.91 18.29 8.85
C ILE A 20 41.80 17.65 9.70
N PHE A 21 41.78 17.91 11.01
CA PHE A 21 40.73 17.43 11.89
C PHE A 21 39.35 17.97 11.50
N SER A 22 39.26 19.26 11.15
CA SER A 22 38.02 19.88 10.65
C SER A 22 37.56 19.25 9.34
N LEU A 23 38.48 18.92 8.41
CA LEU A 23 38.18 18.25 7.15
C LEU A 23 37.72 16.80 7.34
N LEU A 24 38.26 16.09 8.35
CA LEU A 24 37.83 14.74 8.70
C LEU A 24 36.46 14.72 9.39
N MET A 25 36.11 15.79 10.11
CA MET A 25 34.79 15.97 10.75
C MET A 25 33.71 16.42 9.76
N LEU A 26 34.10 17.09 8.67
CA LEU A 26 33.30 17.27 7.47
C LEU A 26 33.24 15.92 6.75
N GLY A 27 32.44 14.98 7.27
CA GLY A 27 32.19 13.70 6.60
C GLY A 27 31.80 13.89 5.13
N PRO A 28 31.88 12.83 4.30
CA PRO A 28 31.56 12.95 2.88
C PRO A 28 30.19 13.61 2.69
N VAL A 29 30.17 14.78 2.02
CA VAL A 29 28.93 15.44 1.65
C VAL A 29 28.27 14.56 0.60
N GLY A 30 27.13 13.95 0.94
CA GLY A 30 26.40 13.11 0.00
C GLY A 30 26.06 13.88 -1.27
N ALA A 31 26.33 13.27 -2.42
CA ALA A 31 26.03 13.76 -3.77
C ALA A 31 24.52 13.89 -4.06
N TYR A 32 23.69 13.33 -3.19
CA TYR A 32 22.25 13.20 -3.36
C TYR A 32 21.52 13.41 -2.03
N PHE A 33 20.24 13.77 -2.11
CA PHE A 33 19.32 13.77 -0.99
C PHE A 33 18.11 12.88 -1.28
N LEU A 34 17.85 11.98 -0.34
CA LEU A 34 16.71 11.05 -0.39
C LEU A 34 15.66 11.50 0.62
N ASN A 35 14.57 12.09 0.13
CA ASN A 35 13.46 12.52 0.97
C ASN A 35 12.26 11.56 0.82
N PHE A 36 11.68 11.19 1.96
CA PHE A 36 10.55 10.28 2.05
C PHE A 36 9.50 10.88 2.98
N THR A 37 8.31 11.15 2.44
CA THR A 37 7.19 11.72 3.19
C THR A 37 6.01 10.77 3.17
N ILE A 38 5.34 10.67 4.32
CA ILE A 38 4.09 9.92 4.48
C ILE A 38 2.99 10.97 4.72
N LEU A 39 1.92 10.91 3.93
CA LEU A 39 0.83 11.90 4.03
C LEU A 39 -0.03 11.66 5.28
N ASP A 40 -0.30 10.39 5.59
CA ASP A 40 -0.99 9.93 6.79
C ASP A 40 -0.33 8.64 7.27
N ASP A 41 0.25 8.67 8.46
CA ASP A 41 1.00 7.56 9.05
C ASP A 41 0.15 6.67 9.96
N ASP A 42 -1.14 6.98 10.14
CA ASP A 42 -2.05 6.22 11.00
C ASP A 42 -3.40 5.97 10.32
N ILE A 43 -3.46 4.90 9.54
CA ILE A 43 -4.61 4.55 8.71
C ILE A 43 -5.36 3.33 9.24
N THR A 44 -6.65 3.24 8.94
CA THR A 44 -7.44 2.00 9.13
C THR A 44 -7.31 1.12 7.89
N GLN A 45 -7.19 -0.20 8.07
CA GLN A 45 -7.15 -1.16 6.97
C GLN A 45 -8.28 -0.92 5.94
N GLY A 46 -7.90 -0.77 4.68
CA GLY A 46 -8.76 -0.45 3.55
C GLY A 46 -8.81 1.03 3.16
N GLU A 47 -8.22 1.93 3.94
CA GLU A 47 -7.98 3.32 3.55
C GLU A 47 -6.77 3.42 2.60
N MET A 48 -6.68 4.53 1.86
CA MET A 48 -5.54 4.78 0.96
C MET A 48 -4.40 5.40 1.75
N LEU A 49 -3.23 4.80 1.68
CA LEU A 49 -1.98 5.35 2.21
C LEU A 49 -1.25 6.08 1.07
N GLY A 50 -1.01 7.38 1.25
CA GLY A 50 -0.26 8.19 0.30
C GLY A 50 1.17 8.44 0.77
N LEU A 51 2.15 8.27 -0.12
CA LEU A 51 3.56 8.54 0.13
C LEU A 51 4.14 9.43 -0.97
N GLN A 52 5.19 10.17 -0.64
CA GLN A 52 5.98 10.92 -1.60
C GLN A 52 7.45 10.53 -1.49
N ILE A 53 8.03 10.14 -2.62
CA ILE A 53 9.45 9.78 -2.75
C ILE A 53 10.12 10.89 -3.55
N THR A 54 11.29 11.36 -3.10
CA THR A 54 12.06 12.37 -3.81
C THR A 54 13.54 12.02 -3.79
N VAL A 55 14.13 11.90 -4.97
CA VAL A 55 15.57 11.77 -5.18
C VAL A 55 16.08 13.08 -5.76
N GLU A 56 16.87 13.82 -4.98
CA GLU A 56 17.50 15.06 -5.43
C GLU A 56 18.98 14.79 -5.73
N ILE A 57 19.41 15.16 -6.93
CA ILE A 57 20.76 15.00 -7.46
C ILE A 57 21.39 16.40 -7.47
N LYS A 58 22.52 16.58 -6.78
CA LYS A 58 23.18 17.88 -6.67
C LYS A 58 23.90 18.27 -7.95
N GLU A 59 24.18 19.57 -8.08
CA GLU A 59 25.02 20.10 -9.16
C GLU A 59 26.39 19.40 -9.22
N GLY A 60 26.85 19.10 -10.43
CA GLY A 60 28.14 18.43 -10.68
C GLY A 60 28.12 16.92 -10.51
N GLU A 61 26.99 16.33 -10.14
CA GLU A 61 26.82 14.88 -9.95
C GLU A 61 25.97 14.28 -11.08
N LEU A 62 26.26 13.02 -11.40
CA LEU A 62 25.51 12.23 -12.36
C LEU A 62 25.18 10.88 -11.71
N LEU A 63 23.89 10.56 -11.62
CA LEU A 63 23.42 9.38 -10.90
C LEU A 63 22.74 8.39 -11.84
N ASP A 64 23.38 7.25 -12.09
CA ASP A 64 22.77 6.16 -12.87
C ASP A 64 21.81 5.36 -12.01
N ILE A 65 20.54 5.73 -12.00
CA ILE A 65 19.52 5.03 -11.21
C ILE A 65 18.98 3.85 -12.02
N GLN A 66 19.30 2.64 -11.57
CA GLN A 66 18.82 1.40 -12.21
C GLN A 66 17.39 1.07 -11.80
N LYS A 67 17.08 1.23 -10.51
CA LYS A 67 15.74 1.00 -9.96
C LYS A 67 15.55 1.70 -8.62
N LEU A 68 14.30 1.87 -8.24
CA LEU A 68 13.88 2.24 -6.90
C LEU A 68 13.09 1.08 -6.29
N THR A 69 13.26 0.89 -4.98
CA THR A 69 12.55 -0.16 -4.24
C THR A 69 11.86 0.44 -3.02
N LEU A 70 10.53 0.42 -2.99
CA LEU A 70 9.74 0.75 -1.80
C LEU A 70 9.59 -0.48 -0.92
N ILE A 71 9.95 -0.36 0.36
CA ILE A 71 9.85 -1.44 1.35
C ILE A 71 8.90 -1.03 2.46
N LEU A 72 8.00 -1.94 2.83
CA LEU A 72 7.19 -1.91 4.04
C LEU A 72 7.50 -3.18 4.82
N ASP A 73 8.12 -3.04 5.99
CA ASP A 73 8.53 -4.15 6.85
C ASP A 73 7.73 -4.15 8.15
N GLY A 74 7.10 -5.27 8.52
CA GLY A 74 6.14 -5.32 9.62
C GLY A 74 5.45 -6.69 9.71
N PRO A 75 4.15 -6.76 10.07
CA PRO A 75 3.38 -8.00 10.12
C PRO A 75 3.42 -8.83 8.82
N GLN A 76 3.61 -8.15 7.69
CA GLN A 76 4.00 -8.76 6.42
C GLN A 76 5.07 -7.89 5.76
N GLN A 77 5.95 -8.51 4.98
CA GLN A 77 6.95 -7.78 4.21
C GLN A 77 6.45 -7.50 2.80
N ILE A 78 6.52 -6.25 2.37
CA ILE A 78 6.21 -5.83 1.00
C ILE A 78 7.44 -5.14 0.42
N SER A 79 7.78 -5.53 -0.79
CA SER A 79 8.84 -4.92 -1.59
C SER A 79 8.30 -4.64 -2.99
N CYS A 80 8.28 -3.36 -3.38
CA CYS A 80 7.85 -2.94 -4.70
C CYS A 80 9.01 -2.29 -5.44
N GLU A 81 9.42 -2.91 -6.54
CA GLU A 81 10.53 -2.46 -7.38
C GLU A 81 9.98 -1.79 -8.64
N PHE A 82 10.54 -0.64 -9.00
CA PHE A 82 10.14 0.12 -10.17
C PHE A 82 11.31 0.86 -10.79
N PHE A 83 11.25 1.07 -12.10
CA PHE A 83 12.20 1.90 -12.82
C PHE A 83 11.97 3.39 -12.52
N PRO A 84 12.96 4.26 -12.76
CA PRO A 84 12.81 5.71 -12.56
C PRO A 84 11.65 6.35 -13.34
N ASN A 85 11.16 5.71 -14.40
CA ASN A 85 9.97 6.15 -15.14
C ASN A 85 8.64 5.65 -14.52
N ALA A 86 8.67 5.21 -13.27
CA ALA A 86 7.55 4.60 -12.52
C ALA A 86 7.01 3.26 -13.08
N THR A 87 7.67 2.64 -14.06
CA THR A 87 7.25 1.32 -14.56
C THR A 87 7.61 0.24 -13.53
N LEU A 88 6.61 -0.53 -13.09
CA LEU A 88 6.80 -1.61 -12.11
C LEU A 88 7.65 -2.75 -12.70
N ILE A 89 8.63 -3.23 -11.93
CA ILE A 89 9.50 -4.36 -12.27
C ILE A 89 8.88 -5.67 -11.78
N ASN A 90 8.30 -5.65 -10.58
CA ASN A 90 7.63 -6.79 -9.98
C ASN A 90 6.14 -6.50 -9.74
N SER A 91 5.39 -7.55 -9.37
CA SER A 91 3.98 -7.39 -9.01
C SER A 91 3.86 -6.70 -7.66
N CYS A 92 3.22 -5.53 -7.63
CA CYS A 92 2.90 -4.77 -6.42
C CYS A 92 1.38 -4.59 -6.27
N PRO A 93 0.63 -5.63 -5.82
CA PRO A 93 -0.83 -5.55 -5.76
C PRO A 93 -1.31 -4.41 -4.86
N GLY A 94 -2.14 -3.52 -5.43
CA GLY A 94 -2.70 -2.38 -4.71
C GLY A 94 -1.73 -1.21 -4.51
N ILE A 95 -0.58 -1.19 -5.18
CA ILE A 95 0.36 -0.06 -5.18
C ILE A 95 0.37 0.56 -6.56
N GLU A 96 0.10 1.86 -6.61
CA GLU A 96 0.19 2.69 -7.81
C GLU A 96 1.29 3.74 -7.60
N ILE A 97 2.14 3.91 -8.61
CA ILE A 97 3.28 4.83 -8.57
C ILE A 97 3.18 5.75 -9.78
N GLU A 98 3.21 7.05 -9.53
CA GLU A 98 3.17 8.09 -10.54
C GLU A 98 4.42 8.96 -10.42
N GLN A 99 5.19 9.08 -11.50
CA GLN A 99 6.28 10.03 -11.58
C GLN A 99 5.72 11.43 -11.83
N VAL A 100 5.94 12.35 -10.89
CA VAL A 100 5.45 13.74 -10.97
C VAL A 100 6.53 14.73 -11.39
N GLU A 101 7.80 14.37 -11.22
CA GLU A 101 8.95 15.16 -11.66
C GLU A 101 10.07 14.22 -12.13
N THR A 102 10.76 14.61 -13.18
CA THR A 102 11.93 13.89 -13.71
C THR A 102 13.08 14.87 -13.91
N SER A 103 14.29 14.35 -13.80
CA SER A 103 15.50 15.00 -14.31
C SER A 103 15.83 14.46 -15.70
N ASP A 104 16.63 15.21 -16.45
CA ASP A 104 17.12 14.81 -17.76
C ASP A 104 18.09 13.63 -17.60
N TYR A 105 17.87 12.55 -18.37
CA TYR A 105 18.80 11.44 -18.48
C TYR A 105 19.72 11.67 -19.67
N GLN A 106 21.03 11.70 -19.45
CA GLN A 106 22.01 11.87 -20.51
C GLN A 106 22.84 10.62 -20.72
N PHE A 107 23.10 10.36 -22.00
CA PHE A 107 24.10 9.42 -22.48
C PHE A 107 25.31 10.25 -22.95
N GLY A 108 26.35 10.36 -22.11
CA GLY A 108 27.48 11.25 -22.34
C GLY A 108 28.79 10.52 -22.65
N TYR A 109 29.61 11.12 -23.52
CA TYR A 109 31.04 10.82 -23.60
C TYR A 109 31.77 11.69 -22.58
N GLY A 110 32.12 11.13 -21.42
CA GLY A 110 32.88 11.82 -20.39
C GLY A 110 34.38 11.78 -20.69
N TYR A 111 35.01 12.95 -20.85
CA TYR A 111 36.47 13.06 -20.75
C TYR A 111 36.85 13.05 -19.27
N SER A 112 37.06 11.86 -18.71
CA SER A 112 37.62 11.71 -17.37
C SER A 112 39.08 12.21 -17.37
N TYR A 113 39.38 13.21 -16.53
CA TYR A 113 40.75 13.63 -16.25
C TYR A 113 41.42 12.58 -15.34
N GLY A 114 41.80 11.45 -15.95
CA GLY A 114 42.51 10.36 -15.27
C GLY A 114 42.16 8.99 -15.84
N TYR A 115 42.94 8.54 -16.83
CA TYR A 115 43.06 7.14 -17.28
C TYR A 115 41.75 6.31 -17.41
N GLY A 116 40.91 6.63 -18.39
CA GLY A 116 39.93 5.67 -18.92
C GLY A 116 38.78 6.30 -19.71
N TYR A 117 38.58 5.90 -20.97
CA TYR A 117 37.36 6.21 -21.72
C TYR A 117 36.19 5.43 -21.13
N GLY A 118 35.35 6.09 -20.33
CA GLY A 118 34.09 5.56 -19.82
C GLY A 118 32.90 6.23 -20.51
N TYR A 119 31.84 5.47 -20.75
CA TYR A 119 30.53 6.03 -21.06
C TYR A 119 29.87 6.37 -19.72
N ASP A 120 29.71 7.66 -19.43
CA ASP A 120 28.96 8.09 -18.25
C ASP A 120 27.48 8.26 -18.68
N GLN A 121 26.59 7.51 -18.04
CA GLN A 121 25.16 7.54 -18.28
C GLN A 121 24.46 7.75 -16.96
N GLY A 122 23.48 8.64 -16.90
CA GLY A 122 22.77 8.91 -15.66
C GLY A 122 21.91 10.15 -15.70
N TYR A 123 21.18 10.35 -14.61
CA TYR A 123 20.37 11.53 -14.40
C TYR A 123 21.26 12.71 -14.03
N LEU A 124 20.99 13.84 -14.69
CA LEU A 124 21.60 15.14 -14.41
C LEU A 124 21.12 15.73 -13.07
N PRO A 125 21.81 16.76 -12.57
CA PRO A 125 21.35 17.53 -11.42
C PRO A 125 19.88 17.94 -11.56
N GLY A 126 19.09 17.70 -10.53
CA GLY A 126 17.64 17.84 -10.58
C GLY A 126 16.93 16.92 -9.60
N ALA A 127 15.61 16.82 -9.69
CA ALA A 127 14.81 15.96 -8.82
C ALA A 127 13.99 14.93 -9.60
N LEU A 128 13.94 13.72 -9.07
CA LEU A 128 12.94 12.72 -9.45
C LEU A 128 11.94 12.62 -8.30
N LYS A 129 10.67 12.90 -8.57
CA LYS A 129 9.60 12.86 -7.56
C LYS A 129 8.51 11.88 -7.97
N TYR A 130 8.01 11.16 -6.98
CA TYR A 130 6.97 10.17 -7.16
C TYR A 130 5.88 10.30 -6.11
N ASN A 131 4.63 10.23 -6.55
CA ASN A 131 3.49 9.98 -5.68
C ASN A 131 3.21 8.49 -5.69
N VAL A 132 3.11 7.90 -4.50
CA VAL A 132 2.76 6.49 -4.33
C VAL A 132 1.45 6.39 -3.58
N SER A 133 0.51 5.64 -4.14
CA SER A 133 -0.80 5.36 -3.55
C SER A 133 -0.91 3.88 -3.25
N ILE A 134 -1.12 3.52 -1.98
CA ILE A 134 -1.23 2.15 -1.53
C ILE A 134 -2.65 1.89 -1.01
N ASN A 135 -3.35 0.95 -1.63
CA ASN A 135 -4.60 0.43 -1.14
C ASN A 135 -4.33 -0.56 0.00
N SER A 136 -4.64 -0.16 1.24
CA SER A 136 -4.31 -0.96 2.41
C SER A 136 -5.23 -2.16 2.67
N VAL A 137 -6.15 -2.51 1.75
CA VAL A 137 -7.05 -3.67 1.89
C VAL A 137 -6.27 -4.97 2.12
N SER A 138 -5.12 -5.14 1.47
CA SER A 138 -4.25 -6.32 1.61
C SER A 138 -3.20 -6.18 2.72
N LEU A 139 -3.12 -5.03 3.40
CA LEU A 139 -2.19 -4.82 4.50
C LEU A 139 -2.69 -5.48 5.78
N LEU A 140 -1.89 -6.36 6.38
CA LEU A 140 -2.21 -6.88 7.72
C LEU A 140 -2.13 -5.73 8.75
N PRO A 141 -3.10 -5.63 9.69
CA PRO A 141 -3.02 -4.64 10.75
C PRO A 141 -1.75 -4.79 11.59
N GLY A 142 -1.14 -3.65 11.95
CA GLY A 142 0.05 -3.56 12.77
C GLY A 142 0.94 -2.40 12.37
N LYS A 143 2.16 -2.38 12.94
CA LYS A 143 3.14 -1.33 12.71
C LYS A 143 4.10 -1.75 11.61
N TYR A 144 4.30 -0.88 10.62
CA TYR A 144 5.27 -1.05 9.55
C TYR A 144 6.37 -0.02 9.67
N THR A 145 7.59 -0.43 9.33
CA THR A 145 8.70 0.46 9.03
C THR A 145 8.82 0.55 7.53
N SER A 146 8.66 1.75 6.99
CA SER A 146 8.79 2.04 5.57
C SER A 146 10.09 2.76 5.25
N LYS A 147 10.67 2.40 4.11
CA LYS A 147 11.82 3.06 3.52
C LYS A 147 11.79 2.85 2.01
N TYR A 148 12.57 3.62 1.28
CA TYR A 148 12.89 3.28 -0.10
C TYR A 148 14.39 3.23 -0.34
N LEU A 149 14.76 2.48 -1.37
CA LEU A 149 16.13 2.28 -1.82
C LEU A 149 16.27 2.81 -3.23
N VAL A 150 17.42 3.40 -3.54
CA VAL A 150 17.83 3.77 -4.90
C VAL A 150 19.03 2.91 -5.26
N THR A 151 18.87 2.02 -6.22
CA THR A 151 19.95 1.15 -6.69
C THR A 151 20.66 1.81 -7.87
N THR A 152 21.98 1.93 -7.79
CA THR A 152 22.86 2.40 -8.88
C THR A 152 23.94 1.33 -9.15
N PRO A 153 24.77 1.47 -10.20
CA PRO A 153 25.88 0.55 -10.41
C PRO A 153 26.81 0.49 -9.18
N GLY A 154 26.77 -0.64 -8.48
CA GLY A 154 27.69 -0.96 -7.39
C GLY A 154 27.35 -0.40 -6.00
N ILE A 155 26.32 0.45 -5.87
CA ILE A 155 25.86 0.95 -4.56
C ILE A 155 24.33 0.97 -4.46
N GLU A 156 23.85 0.87 -3.22
CA GLU A 156 22.43 1.03 -2.90
C GLU A 156 22.30 2.12 -1.83
N LEU A 157 21.44 3.08 -2.12
CA LEU A 157 21.23 4.26 -1.28
C LEU A 157 19.93 4.10 -0.53
N GLU A 158 19.96 4.22 0.79
CA GLU A 158 18.78 4.05 1.65
C GLU A 158 18.23 5.41 2.11
N SER A 159 16.90 5.58 2.00
CA SER A 159 16.20 6.73 2.57
C SER A 159 16.12 6.67 4.09
N SER A 160 15.71 7.78 4.72
CA SER A 160 15.26 7.71 6.12
C SER A 160 14.10 6.73 6.28
N LYS A 161 14.07 6.01 7.40
CA LYS A 161 12.96 5.12 7.78
C LYS A 161 11.81 5.93 8.38
N LYS A 162 10.58 5.54 8.08
CA LYS A 162 9.35 6.14 8.61
C LYS A 162 8.44 5.04 9.14
N GLU A 163 7.64 5.34 10.14
CA GLU A 163 6.71 4.39 10.71
C GLU A 163 5.31 4.61 10.14
N ILE A 164 4.56 3.53 9.95
CA ILE A 164 3.15 3.56 9.56
C ILE A 164 2.39 2.62 10.49
N ILE A 165 1.21 3.02 10.92
CA ILE A 165 0.29 2.21 11.72
C ILE A 165 -0.90 1.88 10.83
N VAL A 166 -1.14 0.58 10.64
CA VAL A 166 -2.36 0.07 10.00
C VAL A 166 -3.24 -0.49 11.10
N ARG A 167 -4.32 0.23 11.43
CA ARG A 167 -5.29 -0.20 12.44
C ARG A 167 -6.23 -1.27 11.87
N SER A 168 -6.69 -2.14 12.76
CA SER A 168 -7.71 -3.13 12.43
C SER A 168 -8.98 -2.45 11.88
N PRO A 169 -9.74 -3.12 11.00
CA PRO A 169 -11.02 -2.63 10.49
C PRO A 169 -11.95 -2.13 11.60
N LYS A 170 -12.66 -1.03 11.32
CA LYS A 170 -13.66 -0.48 12.24
C LYS A 170 -14.83 -1.46 12.37
N SER A 171 -15.40 -1.54 13.58
CA SER A 171 -16.65 -2.27 13.78
C SER A 171 -17.78 -1.56 13.02
N VAL A 172 -18.66 -2.34 12.40
CA VAL A 172 -19.85 -1.81 11.75
C VAL A 172 -20.83 -1.36 12.84
N GLN A 173 -21.28 -0.10 12.78
CA GLN A 173 -22.30 0.41 13.70
C GLN A 173 -23.65 -0.23 13.38
N ILE A 174 -24.45 0.41 12.54
CA ILE A 174 -25.71 -0.11 12.00
C ILE A 174 -25.55 -0.34 10.50
N CYS A 175 -26.16 -1.39 9.96
CA CYS A 175 -26.16 -1.59 8.53
C CYS A 175 -27.39 -2.37 8.06
N SER A 176 -28.19 -1.79 7.17
CA SER A 176 -29.29 -2.48 6.49
C SER A 176 -29.06 -2.48 4.98
N VAL A 177 -29.13 -3.66 4.39
CA VAL A 177 -28.91 -3.85 2.94
C VAL A 177 -30.03 -4.69 2.36
N ARG A 178 -30.56 -4.25 1.21
CA ARG A 178 -31.39 -5.08 0.34
C ARG A 178 -30.81 -5.08 -1.07
N ALA A 179 -30.68 -6.25 -1.67
CA ALA A 179 -30.16 -6.38 -3.01
C ALA A 179 -30.93 -7.40 -3.84
N THR A 180 -30.88 -7.25 -5.16
CA THR A 180 -31.56 -8.14 -6.11
C THR A 180 -30.70 -8.41 -7.35
N GLY A 181 -31.02 -9.48 -8.06
CA GLY A 181 -30.31 -9.85 -9.30
C GLY A 181 -28.99 -10.56 -9.01
N GLY A 182 -28.00 -10.38 -9.89
CA GLY A 182 -26.74 -11.13 -9.84
C GLY A 182 -26.88 -12.58 -10.28
N THR A 183 -25.77 -13.29 -10.26
CA THR A 183 -25.67 -14.72 -10.62
C THR A 183 -25.32 -15.52 -9.38
N THR A 184 -25.97 -16.65 -9.19
CA THR A 184 -25.76 -17.53 -8.06
C THR A 184 -25.40 -18.92 -8.56
N ASN A 185 -24.31 -19.49 -8.04
CA ASN A 185 -23.86 -20.83 -8.33
C ASN A 185 -23.89 -21.67 -7.05
N ILE A 186 -24.46 -22.86 -7.14
CA ILE A 186 -24.52 -23.83 -6.03
C ILE A 186 -24.43 -25.24 -6.61
N GLY A 187 -23.35 -25.95 -6.28
CA GLY A 187 -22.99 -27.19 -6.99
C GLY A 187 -22.92 -26.96 -8.51
N GLU A 188 -23.68 -27.73 -9.27
CA GLU A 188 -23.77 -27.61 -10.75
C GLU A 188 -24.90 -26.66 -11.21
N ASN A 189 -25.68 -26.09 -10.29
CA ASN A 189 -26.84 -25.27 -10.62
C ASN A 189 -26.50 -23.78 -10.64
N THR A 190 -26.99 -23.07 -11.66
CA THR A 190 -26.88 -21.61 -11.77
C THR A 190 -28.25 -20.93 -11.75
N TYR A 191 -28.41 -19.95 -10.86
CA TYR A 191 -29.62 -19.15 -10.67
C TYR A 191 -29.35 -17.69 -11.06
N THR A 192 -30.08 -17.19 -12.05
CA THR A 192 -29.94 -15.82 -12.58
C THR A 192 -31.21 -14.99 -12.46
N LYS A 193 -32.30 -15.60 -12.00
CA LYS A 193 -33.61 -14.94 -11.89
C LYS A 193 -34.03 -14.80 -10.43
N ARG A 194 -34.70 -13.68 -10.13
CA ARG A 194 -35.39 -13.42 -8.85
C ARG A 194 -34.52 -13.61 -7.59
N ASN A 195 -33.21 -13.47 -7.73
CA ASN A 195 -32.28 -13.49 -6.61
C ASN A 195 -32.54 -12.26 -5.71
N ARG A 196 -32.60 -12.48 -4.40
CA ARG A 196 -32.85 -11.44 -3.39
C ARG A 196 -32.01 -11.67 -2.15
N LEU A 197 -31.45 -10.61 -1.61
CA LEU A 197 -30.66 -10.60 -0.38
C LEU A 197 -31.20 -9.52 0.55
N ASN A 198 -31.36 -9.86 1.82
CA ASN A 198 -31.63 -8.92 2.90
C ASN A 198 -30.62 -9.16 4.01
N LEU A 199 -30.02 -8.09 4.54
CA LEU A 199 -29.08 -8.14 5.65
C LEU A 199 -29.36 -6.96 6.59
N TYR A 200 -29.33 -7.23 7.88
CA TYR A 200 -29.46 -6.22 8.92
C TYR A 200 -28.47 -6.49 10.05
N VAL A 201 -27.71 -5.47 10.42
CA VAL A 201 -26.80 -5.42 11.56
C VAL A 201 -27.25 -4.28 12.49
N PRO A 202 -27.61 -4.57 13.74
CA PRO A 202 -28.01 -3.54 14.70
C PRO A 202 -26.79 -2.76 15.23
N SER A 203 -27.03 -1.50 15.60
CA SER A 203 -26.00 -0.55 16.06
C SER A 203 -25.07 -1.15 17.13
N GLY A 204 -23.77 -1.24 16.83
CA GLY A 204 -22.73 -1.66 17.76
C GLY A 204 -22.81 -3.13 18.19
N LYS A 205 -23.67 -3.94 17.55
CA LYS A 205 -23.94 -5.33 17.91
C LYS A 205 -23.93 -6.22 16.67
N ALA A 206 -22.79 -6.24 15.97
CA ALA A 206 -22.59 -7.03 14.76
C ALA A 206 -23.03 -8.50 14.90
N SER A 207 -22.74 -9.13 16.04
CA SER A 207 -23.10 -10.52 16.33
C SER A 207 -24.60 -10.79 16.49
N LEU A 208 -25.43 -9.75 16.59
CA LEU A 208 -26.89 -9.86 16.59
C LEU A 208 -27.50 -9.60 15.21
N GLY A 209 -26.66 -9.38 14.20
CA GLY A 209 -27.12 -9.21 12.83
C GLY A 209 -27.70 -10.51 12.26
N ARG A 210 -28.57 -10.36 11.28
CA ARG A 210 -29.24 -11.47 10.61
C ARG A 210 -29.61 -11.11 9.19
N GLY A 211 -29.83 -12.12 8.37
CA GLY A 211 -30.26 -11.91 7.00
C GLY A 211 -30.75 -13.17 6.34
N SER A 212 -31.11 -13.01 5.07
CA SER A 212 -31.53 -14.10 4.22
C SER A 212 -31.15 -13.81 2.79
N PHE A 213 -30.78 -14.85 2.06
CA PHE A 213 -30.64 -14.85 0.62
C PHE A 213 -31.60 -15.89 0.01
N THR A 214 -32.16 -15.58 -1.16
CA THR A 214 -32.98 -16.51 -1.93
C THR A 214 -32.60 -16.44 -3.40
N ALA A 215 -32.42 -17.58 -4.05
CA ALA A 215 -32.27 -17.68 -5.50
C ALA A 215 -33.45 -18.48 -6.08
N GLN A 216 -33.99 -18.07 -7.23
CA GLN A 216 -35.17 -18.72 -7.79
C GLN A 216 -35.22 -18.71 -9.31
N ASN A 217 -35.05 -19.89 -9.90
CA ASN A 217 -35.40 -20.19 -11.29
C ASN A 217 -36.72 -20.99 -11.29
N SER A 218 -36.67 -22.28 -11.65
CA SER A 218 -37.77 -23.25 -11.47
C SER A 218 -37.86 -23.72 -10.01
N ASN A 219 -36.71 -24.02 -9.42
CA ASN A 219 -36.55 -24.34 -8.01
C ASN A 219 -36.16 -23.11 -7.21
N ARG A 220 -36.41 -23.14 -5.90
CA ARG A 220 -36.04 -22.08 -4.96
C ARG A 220 -35.06 -22.64 -3.94
N ILE A 221 -33.97 -21.90 -3.74
CA ILE A 221 -33.09 -22.08 -2.59
C ILE A 221 -33.27 -20.92 -1.63
N SER A 222 -33.06 -21.17 -0.35
CA SER A 222 -33.00 -20.12 0.67
C SER A 222 -31.84 -20.35 1.61
N TYR A 223 -31.05 -19.32 1.83
CA TYR A 223 -30.01 -19.27 2.85
C TYR A 223 -30.45 -18.31 3.94
N THR A 224 -30.67 -18.80 5.16
CA THR A 224 -30.95 -17.95 6.34
C THR A 224 -29.74 -17.97 7.24
N TYR A 225 -29.28 -16.80 7.69
CA TYR A 225 -28.00 -16.70 8.39
C TYR A 225 -28.01 -15.64 9.50
N ASN A 226 -27.15 -15.89 10.48
CA ASN A 226 -26.77 -14.92 11.50
C ASN A 226 -25.42 -14.30 11.13
N VAL A 227 -25.22 -13.05 11.52
CA VAL A 227 -23.94 -12.35 11.39
C VAL A 227 -23.11 -12.66 12.62
N ASN A 228 -21.93 -13.24 12.43
CA ASN A 228 -20.98 -13.54 13.50
C ASN A 228 -20.13 -12.31 13.82
N SER A 229 -19.66 -11.63 12.78
CA SER A 229 -18.91 -10.38 12.88
C SER A 229 -19.07 -9.56 11.60
N ALA A 230 -18.81 -8.26 11.71
CA ALA A 230 -18.85 -7.33 10.59
C ALA A 230 -17.69 -6.35 10.69
N GLN A 231 -17.00 -6.12 9.60
CA GLN A 231 -15.79 -5.31 9.53
C GLN A 231 -15.90 -4.31 8.38
N GLN A 232 -15.73 -3.03 8.71
CA GLN A 232 -15.62 -1.97 7.72
C GLN A 232 -14.16 -1.82 7.29
N ILE A 233 -13.89 -2.17 6.03
CA ILE A 233 -12.58 -2.13 5.39
C ILE A 233 -12.54 -0.88 4.52
N GLY A 234 -11.91 0.17 5.05
CA GLY A 234 -11.90 1.49 4.43
C GLY A 234 -13.30 2.14 4.32
N PRO A 235 -13.44 3.18 3.49
CA PRO A 235 -14.69 3.92 3.37
C PRO A 235 -15.76 3.14 2.59
N ASN A 236 -15.38 2.23 1.68
CA ASN A 236 -16.26 1.70 0.65
C ASN A 236 -16.61 0.22 0.78
N LYS A 237 -15.93 -0.56 1.63
CA LYS A 237 -16.17 -2.01 1.72
C LYS A 237 -16.57 -2.42 3.13
N ILE A 238 -17.58 -3.30 3.21
CA ILE A 238 -17.96 -3.96 4.47
C ILE A 238 -18.00 -5.46 4.23
N LYS A 239 -17.31 -6.22 5.08
CA LYS A 239 -17.40 -7.68 5.11
C LYS A 239 -18.23 -8.14 6.29
N PHE A 240 -19.21 -8.99 6.03
CA PHE A 240 -20.01 -9.67 7.05
C PHE A 240 -19.66 -11.15 7.03
N TYR A 241 -19.19 -11.65 8.16
CA TYR A 241 -18.92 -13.08 8.35
C TYR A 241 -20.19 -13.70 8.89
N VAL A 242 -20.80 -14.61 8.13
CA VAL A 242 -22.12 -15.15 8.44
C VAL A 242 -22.09 -16.67 8.53
N SER A 243 -22.99 -17.24 9.30
CA SER A 243 -23.24 -18.68 9.33
C SER A 243 -24.73 -18.97 9.51
N GLY A 244 -25.18 -20.06 8.93
CA GLY A 244 -26.59 -20.39 8.89
C GLY A 244 -26.89 -21.68 8.16
N GLU A 245 -28.08 -21.73 7.55
CA GLU A 245 -28.61 -22.93 6.90
C GLU A 245 -29.10 -22.61 5.49
N ILE A 246 -28.64 -23.41 4.53
CA ILE A 246 -29.21 -23.46 3.19
C ILE A 246 -30.31 -24.52 3.19
N ARG A 247 -31.45 -24.17 2.61
CA ARG A 247 -32.53 -25.09 2.26
C ARG A 247 -32.66 -25.16 0.75
N GLU A 248 -32.49 -26.36 0.23
CA GLU A 248 -32.68 -26.71 -1.17
C GLU A 248 -33.63 -27.91 -1.22
N HIS A 249 -34.82 -27.71 -1.80
CA HIS A 249 -35.92 -28.69 -1.75
C HIS A 249 -36.20 -29.17 -0.32
N SER A 250 -35.97 -30.46 -0.04
CA SER A 250 -36.19 -31.10 1.27
C SER A 250 -34.91 -31.27 2.08
N VAL A 251 -33.78 -30.80 1.56
CA VAL A 251 -32.46 -30.92 2.21
C VAL A 251 -32.11 -29.60 2.87
N THR A 252 -31.64 -29.67 4.11
CA THR A 252 -31.11 -28.54 4.86
C THR A 252 -29.71 -28.87 5.32
N TYR A 253 -28.76 -27.96 5.11
CA TYR A 253 -27.39 -28.13 5.55
C TYR A 253 -26.78 -26.80 5.99
N LYS A 254 -25.72 -26.89 6.80
CA LYS A 254 -25.04 -25.71 7.37
C LYS A 254 -24.11 -25.09 6.35
N GLU A 255 -24.07 -23.76 6.36
CA GLU A 255 -23.24 -22.97 5.46
C GLU A 255 -22.62 -21.78 6.24
N SER A 256 -21.32 -21.57 6.04
CA SER A 256 -20.62 -20.36 6.45
C SER A 256 -20.16 -19.60 5.21
N ALA A 257 -20.33 -18.28 5.22
CA ALA A 257 -20.01 -17.45 4.08
C ALA A 257 -19.49 -16.07 4.49
N VAL A 258 -18.86 -15.37 3.55
CA VAL A 258 -18.49 -13.97 3.67
C VAL A 258 -19.33 -13.16 2.69
N ILE A 259 -20.14 -12.25 3.22
CA ILE A 259 -20.91 -11.31 2.42
C ILE A 259 -20.09 -10.02 2.27
N THR A 260 -19.80 -9.61 1.04
CA THR A 260 -19.02 -8.40 0.76
C THR A 260 -19.90 -7.34 0.12
N LEU A 261 -20.10 -6.23 0.83
CA LEU A 261 -20.74 -5.02 0.31
C LEU A 261 -19.67 -4.08 -0.24
N ASP A 262 -19.80 -3.69 -1.51
CA ASP A 262 -19.04 -2.62 -2.15
C ASP A 262 -19.96 -1.41 -2.34
N LYS A 263 -19.81 -0.40 -1.48
CA LYS A 263 -20.63 0.83 -1.48
C LYS A 263 -20.37 1.69 -2.72
N ALA A 264 -19.12 1.72 -3.21
CA ALA A 264 -18.76 2.50 -4.40
C ALA A 264 -19.42 1.93 -5.65
N LYS A 265 -19.46 0.60 -5.79
CA LYS A 265 -20.10 -0.07 -6.92
C LYS A 265 -21.60 -0.31 -6.72
N SER A 266 -22.12 -0.07 -5.51
CA SER A 266 -23.50 -0.43 -5.13
C SER A 266 -23.82 -1.91 -5.42
N THR A 267 -22.86 -2.78 -5.12
CA THR A 267 -22.97 -4.23 -5.33
C THR A 267 -22.72 -5.00 -4.05
N ILE A 268 -23.33 -6.19 -3.94
CA ILE A 268 -23.08 -7.13 -2.85
C ILE A 268 -22.89 -8.54 -3.41
N SER A 269 -21.97 -9.29 -2.81
CA SER A 269 -21.67 -10.69 -3.15
C SER A 269 -21.66 -11.57 -1.92
N ILE A 270 -21.84 -12.87 -2.11
CA ILE A 270 -21.70 -13.92 -1.08
C ILE A 270 -20.66 -14.90 -1.57
N ASP A 271 -19.60 -15.09 -0.80
CA ASP A 271 -18.58 -16.12 -1.01
C ASP A 271 -18.74 -17.18 0.09
N GLY A 272 -19.40 -18.29 -0.25
CA GLY A 272 -19.69 -19.42 0.63
C GLY A 272 -18.90 -20.67 0.26
N GLN A 273 -18.95 -21.67 1.12
CA GLN A 273 -18.34 -22.99 0.87
C GLN A 273 -19.05 -23.76 -0.26
N THR A 274 -20.36 -23.64 -0.34
CA THR A 274 -21.18 -24.35 -1.34
C THR A 274 -21.95 -23.41 -2.26
N LEU A 275 -22.01 -22.12 -1.89
CA LEU A 275 -22.81 -21.09 -2.55
C LEU A 275 -21.94 -19.89 -2.91
N ASP A 276 -21.87 -19.55 -4.19
CA ASP A 276 -21.26 -18.31 -4.67
C ASP A 276 -22.34 -17.40 -5.29
N VAL A 277 -22.36 -16.13 -4.90
CA VAL A 277 -23.29 -15.13 -5.43
C VAL A 277 -22.53 -13.89 -5.82
N ILE A 278 -22.58 -13.55 -7.10
CA ILE A 278 -21.82 -12.44 -7.66
C ILE A 278 -22.73 -11.33 -8.19
N ASN A 279 -22.27 -10.09 -8.05
CA ASN A 279 -22.83 -8.89 -8.68
C ASN A 279 -24.33 -8.64 -8.40
N MET A 280 -24.81 -8.89 -7.18
CA MET A 280 -26.16 -8.45 -6.82
C MET A 280 -26.19 -6.93 -6.72
N LYS A 281 -27.22 -6.30 -7.30
CA LYS A 281 -27.42 -4.85 -7.25
C LYS A 281 -28.06 -4.46 -5.92
N VAL A 282 -27.45 -3.52 -5.21
CA VAL A 282 -27.98 -2.96 -3.97
C VAL A 282 -29.08 -1.96 -4.31
N ASN A 283 -30.27 -2.16 -3.73
CA ASN A 283 -31.44 -1.30 -3.92
C ASN A 283 -31.75 -0.46 -2.67
N LEU A 284 -31.30 -0.92 -1.50
CA LEU A 284 -31.39 -0.17 -0.24
C LEU A 284 -30.07 -0.36 0.49
N LEU A 285 -29.50 0.75 0.93
CA LEU A 285 -28.28 0.81 1.71
C LEU A 285 -28.45 1.86 2.81
N ASP A 286 -28.38 1.42 4.06
CA ASP A 286 -28.39 2.29 5.24
C ASP A 286 -27.31 1.81 6.21
N CYS A 287 -26.08 2.29 5.94
CA CYS A 287 -24.83 2.09 6.65
C CYS A 287 -23.97 3.36 6.37
#